data_AF-A0A9E2CNK9-F1
#
_entry.id   AF-A0A9E2CNK9-F1
#
_cell.length_a   1.000
_cell.length_b   1.000
_cell.length_c   1.000
_cell.angle_alpha   90.00
_cell.angle_beta   90.00
_cell.angle_gamma   90.00
#
_symmetry.space_group_name_H-M   'P 1'
#
loop_
_entity.id
_entity.type
_entity.pdbx_description
1 polymer ?
#
loop_
_entity_poly.entity_id
_entity_poly.type
_entity_poly.pdbx_seq_one_letter_code
_entity_poly.pdbx_strand_id
1 'polypeptide(L)'
;TKRAASGTDATAPLVFRTESGRPLVRQVMKSNGDGQFAKVTHIDRLGSWFDELLTGLKLKRRGIGFYTLRHTFRTWADETNDQHAIHVIMGHAIPGMSGIYIEEIGMERLRKVVNHVRSKIWPRR
;
A
#
# COMPACT_ATOMS: atom_id res chain seq x y z
N THR A 1 7.64 8.83 -11.10
CA THR A 1 7.57 7.78 -10.07
C THR A 1 7.17 6.47 -10.72
N LYS A 2 8.15 5.62 -11.06
CA LYS A 2 7.91 4.34 -11.74
C LYS A 2 7.29 3.40 -10.71
N ARG A 3 5.99 3.09 -10.83
CA ARG A 3 5.35 2.05 -10.00
C ARG A 3 6.14 0.76 -10.20
N ALA A 4 6.53 0.11 -9.11
CA ALA A 4 7.01 -1.27 -9.16
C ALA A 4 6.02 -2.07 -9.99
N ALA A 5 6.56 -2.81 -10.96
CA ALA A 5 5.79 -3.60 -11.90
C ALA A 5 4.75 -4.43 -11.14
N SER A 6 3.56 -4.55 -11.73
CA SER A 6 2.60 -5.58 -11.36
C SER A 6 3.38 -6.88 -11.18
N GLY A 7 3.43 -7.38 -9.94
CA GLY A 7 3.97 -8.70 -9.64
C GLY A 7 3.18 -9.69 -10.47
N THR A 8 3.72 -10.02 -11.63
CA THR A 8 3.17 -11.01 -12.56
C THR A 8 3.88 -12.31 -12.26
N ASP A 9 3.90 -12.66 -10.97
CA ASP A 9 4.26 -13.98 -10.51
C ASP A 9 3.01 -14.50 -9.82
N ALA A 10 2.15 -15.16 -10.60
CA ALA A 10 0.86 -15.68 -10.15
C ALA A 10 1.02 -16.70 -8.99
N THR A 11 2.25 -17.15 -8.76
CA THR A 11 2.72 -18.15 -7.80
C THR A 11 3.14 -17.58 -6.44
N ALA A 12 3.33 -16.26 -6.28
CA ALA A 12 3.68 -15.70 -4.97
C ALA A 12 2.47 -15.77 -4.00
N PRO A 13 2.66 -16.18 -2.73
CA PRO A 13 1.59 -16.22 -1.73
C PRO A 13 1.19 -14.79 -1.34
N LEU A 14 0.33 -14.17 -2.15
CA LEU A 14 -0.28 -12.89 -1.81
C LEU A 14 -1.15 -13.05 -0.56
N VAL A 15 -0.92 -12.18 0.43
CA VAL A 15 -1.61 -12.17 1.73
C VAL A 15 -3.09 -11.75 1.58
N PHE A 16 -3.39 -10.84 0.64
CA PHE A 16 -4.72 -10.29 0.44
C PHE A 16 -5.46 -10.97 -0.72
N ARG A 17 -6.31 -11.95 -0.40
CA ARG A 17 -7.11 -12.72 -1.34
C ARG A 17 -8.61 -12.67 -1.00
N THR A 18 -9.45 -12.86 -2.01
CA THR A 18 -10.87 -13.14 -1.83
C THR A 18 -11.07 -14.54 -1.27
N GLU A 19 -12.28 -14.85 -0.79
CA GLU A 19 -12.67 -16.21 -0.38
C GLU A 19 -12.43 -17.25 -1.50
N SER A 20 -12.62 -16.83 -2.75
CA SER A 20 -12.31 -17.62 -3.96
C SER A 20 -10.81 -17.66 -4.35
N GLY A 21 -9.91 -17.19 -3.48
CA GLY A 21 -8.46 -17.24 -3.67
C GLY A 21 -7.88 -16.22 -4.63
N ARG A 22 -8.68 -15.34 -5.24
CA ARG A 22 -8.21 -14.32 -6.20
C ARG A 22 -7.59 -13.13 -5.46
N PRO A 23 -6.56 -12.46 -6.00
CA PRO A 23 -6.01 -11.25 -5.38
C PRO A 23 -7.06 -10.13 -5.27
N LEU A 24 -7.07 -9.42 -4.12
CA LEU A 24 -8.00 -8.29 -3.90
C LEU A 24 -7.77 -7.14 -4.88
N VAL A 25 -6.50 -6.86 -5.19
CA VAL A 25 -6.08 -5.90 -6.22
C VAL A 25 -5.49 -6.68 -7.39
N ARG A 26 -6.01 -6.48 -8.60
CA ARG A 26 -5.58 -7.22 -9.79
C ARG A 26 -5.88 -6.46 -11.08
N GLN A 27 -5.13 -6.79 -12.13
CA GLN A 27 -5.44 -6.36 -13.49
C GLN A 27 -6.09 -7.52 -14.25
N VAL A 28 -7.16 -7.23 -14.97
CA VAL A 28 -7.86 -8.21 -15.80
C VAL A 28 -7.81 -7.74 -17.24
N MET A 29 -7.23 -8.56 -18.10
CA MET A 29 -7.31 -8.40 -19.56
C MET A 29 -8.58 -9.08 -20.05
N LYS A 30 -9.45 -8.34 -20.74
CA LYS A 30 -10.66 -8.91 -21.33
C LYS A 30 -10.51 -8.98 -22.84
N SER A 31 -10.19 -10.12 -23.44
CA SER A 31 -10.09 -10.26 -24.90
C SER A 31 -11.40 -9.86 -25.60
N ASN A 32 -11.32 -8.99 -26.60
CA ASN A 32 -12.38 -8.83 -27.58
C ASN A 32 -12.12 -9.91 -28.64
N GLY A 33 -13.11 -10.77 -28.93
CA GLY A 33 -12.98 -12.06 -29.65
C GLY A 33 -12.15 -12.15 -30.94
N ASP A 34 -11.61 -11.05 -31.47
CA ASP A 34 -10.86 -10.98 -32.74
C ASP A 34 -9.33 -10.92 -32.57
N GLY A 35 -8.79 -11.38 -31.44
CA GLY A 35 -7.33 -11.46 -31.22
C GLY A 35 -6.61 -10.12 -31.03
N GLN A 36 -7.35 -9.00 -30.92
CA GLN A 36 -6.78 -7.71 -30.56
C GLN A 36 -6.60 -7.57 -29.05
N PHE A 37 -5.47 -6.99 -28.62
CA PHE A 37 -5.20 -6.70 -27.22
C PHE A 37 -6.28 -5.81 -26.64
N ALA A 38 -6.81 -6.24 -25.52
CA ALA A 38 -8.09 -5.78 -25.07
C ALA A 38 -8.01 -5.17 -23.68
N LYS A 39 -8.93 -4.24 -23.43
CA LYS A 39 -8.89 -3.26 -22.34
C LYS A 39 -8.45 -3.86 -21.01
N VAL A 40 -7.28 -3.43 -20.52
CA VAL A 40 -6.80 -3.78 -19.19
C VAL A 40 -7.64 -3.03 -18.16
N THR A 41 -8.37 -3.77 -17.34
CA THR A 41 -9.16 -3.20 -16.24
C THR A 41 -8.46 -3.45 -14.92
N HIS A 42 -8.20 -2.37 -14.18
CA HIS A 42 -7.71 -2.44 -12.81
C HIS A 42 -8.89 -2.65 -11.84
N ILE A 43 -8.85 -3.73 -11.06
CA ILE A 43 -9.83 -4.04 -10.03
C ILE A 43 -9.15 -3.86 -8.67
N ASP A 44 -9.70 -2.95 -7.85
CA ASP A 44 -9.29 -2.73 -6.46
C ASP A 44 -10.46 -3.02 -5.52
N ARG A 45 -10.52 -4.24 -4.99
CA ARG A 45 -11.57 -4.62 -4.03
C ARG A 45 -11.32 -4.05 -2.64
N LEU A 46 -10.06 -3.85 -2.26
CA LEU A 46 -9.72 -3.33 -0.94
C LEU A 46 -10.19 -1.88 -0.79
N GLY A 47 -9.95 -1.04 -1.80
CA GLY A 47 -10.46 0.32 -1.87
C GLY A 47 -12.00 0.38 -1.86
N SER A 48 -12.65 -0.48 -2.67
CA SER A 48 -14.12 -0.55 -2.74
C SER A 48 -14.75 -0.90 -1.38
N TRP A 49 -14.25 -1.96 -0.73
CA TRP A 49 -14.79 -2.39 0.57
C TRP A 49 -14.55 -1.36 1.67
N PHE A 50 -13.41 -0.69 1.67
CA PHE A 50 -13.16 0.40 2.61
C PHE A 50 -14.10 1.58 2.37
N ASP A 51 -14.42 1.89 1.11
CA ASP A 51 -15.38 2.93 0.76
C ASP A 51 -16.81 2.58 1.21
N GLU A 52 -17.21 1.32 1.07
CA GLU A 52 -18.46 0.79 1.61
C GLU A 52 -18.52 0.93 3.14
N LEU A 53 -17.44 0.55 3.84
CA LEU A 53 -17.31 0.70 5.29
C LEU A 53 -17.45 2.16 5.73
N LEU A 54 -16.73 3.09 5.09
CA LEU A 54 -16.81 4.52 5.40
C LEU A 54 -18.20 5.08 5.16
N THR A 55 -18.90 4.60 4.14
CA THR A 55 -20.28 5.01 3.85
C THR A 55 -21.23 4.52 4.94
N GLY A 56 -21.11 3.26 5.36
CA GLY A 56 -21.91 2.70 6.46
C GLY A 56 -21.69 3.42 7.79
N LEU A 57 -20.46 3.86 8.06
CA LEU A 57 -20.11 4.64 9.25
C LEU A 57 -20.43 6.15 9.11
N LYS A 58 -20.95 6.61 7.97
CA LYS A 58 -21.19 8.03 7.66
C LYS A 58 -19.92 8.91 7.75
N LEU A 59 -18.76 8.33 7.44
CA LEU A 59 -17.45 9.01 7.42
C LEU A 59 -16.97 9.33 6.00
N LYS A 60 -17.65 8.81 4.96
CA LYS A 60 -17.25 9.02 3.57
C LYS A 60 -17.38 10.49 3.17
N ARG A 61 -16.28 11.05 2.65
CA ARG A 61 -16.21 12.38 2.06
C ARG A 61 -15.22 12.42 0.90
N ARG A 62 -15.31 13.43 0.04
CA ARG A 62 -14.42 13.61 -1.11
C ARG A 62 -12.96 13.57 -0.66
N GLY A 63 -12.14 12.76 -1.33
CA GLY A 63 -10.71 12.61 -1.05
C GLY A 63 -10.36 11.66 0.11
N ILE A 64 -11.34 11.04 0.77
CA ILE A 64 -11.08 9.99 1.77
C ILE A 64 -11.39 8.61 1.19
N GLY A 65 -10.44 7.70 1.35
CA GLY A 65 -10.55 6.28 0.99
C GLY A 65 -9.38 5.49 1.59
N PHE A 66 -9.18 4.25 1.15
CA PHE A 66 -8.17 3.37 1.76
C PHE A 66 -6.75 3.96 1.71
N TYR A 67 -6.40 4.65 0.62
CA TYR A 67 -5.10 5.31 0.45
C TYR A 67 -4.82 6.39 1.50
N THR A 68 -5.86 6.98 2.09
CA THR A 68 -5.71 7.99 3.15
C THR A 68 -4.92 7.43 4.33
N LEU A 69 -5.07 6.14 4.66
CA LEU A 69 -4.30 5.51 5.74
C LEU A 69 -2.78 5.57 5.47
N ARG A 70 -2.37 5.27 4.23
CA ARG A 70 -0.97 5.36 3.80
C ARG A 70 -0.46 6.80 3.81
N HIS A 71 -1.30 7.74 3.38
CA HIS A 71 -0.94 9.15 3.38
C HIS A 71 -0.75 9.68 4.81
N THR A 72 -1.69 9.40 5.71
CA THR A 72 -1.62 9.75 7.13
C THR A 72 -0.42 9.11 7.81
N PHE A 73 -0.13 7.82 7.53
CA PHE A 73 1.08 7.17 8.02
C PHE A 73 2.32 7.97 7.63
N ARG A 74 2.46 8.32 6.36
CA ARG A 74 3.64 9.06 5.87
C ARG A 74 3.80 10.40 6.57
N THR A 75 2.72 11.17 6.69
CA THR A 75 2.74 12.48 7.35
C THR A 75 3.24 12.40 8.79
N TRP A 76 2.73 11.47 9.60
CA TRP A 76 3.18 11.33 10.99
C TRP A 76 4.56 10.69 11.10
N ALA A 77 4.88 9.75 10.22
CA ALA A 77 6.17 9.09 10.21
C ALA A 77 7.32 10.05 9.88
N ASP A 78 7.07 11.08 9.05
CA ASP A 78 8.07 12.10 8.70
C ASP A 78 8.61 12.86 9.92
N GLU A 79 7.84 12.96 11.01
CA GLU A 79 8.29 13.55 12.28
C GLU A 79 9.44 12.76 12.94
N THR A 80 9.70 11.52 12.52
CA THR A 80 10.78 10.68 13.08
C THR A 80 12.14 10.90 12.42
N ASN A 81 12.20 11.68 11.32
CA ASN A 81 13.40 12.01 10.56
C ASN A 81 14.20 10.78 10.05
N ASP A 82 13.54 9.64 9.83
CA ASP A 82 14.17 8.42 9.30
C ASP A 82 13.58 7.99 7.94
N GLN A 83 13.99 8.66 6.88
CA GLN A 83 13.42 8.46 5.54
C GLN A 83 13.60 7.05 4.98
N HIS A 84 14.72 6.39 5.29
CA HIS A 84 14.99 5.05 4.80
C HIS A 84 14.09 4.02 5.50
N ALA A 85 13.93 4.12 6.83
CA ALA A 85 12.99 3.27 7.57
C ALA A 85 11.55 3.47 7.09
N ILE A 86 11.14 4.73 6.86
CA ILE A 86 9.81 5.04 6.33
C ILE A 86 9.59 4.42 4.95
N HIS A 87 10.58 4.51 4.05
CA HIS A 87 10.48 3.90 2.72
C HIS A 87 10.32 2.38 2.81
N VAL A 88 11.11 1.70 3.64
CA VAL A 88 11.00 0.26 3.85
C VAL A 88 9.61 -0.12 4.36
N ILE A 89 9.09 0.56 5.39
CA ILE A 89 7.73 0.30 5.92
C ILE A 89 6.65 0.53 4.85
N MET A 90 6.82 1.54 4.01
CA MET A 90 5.91 1.84 2.92
C MET A 90 6.06 0.89 1.72
N GLY A 91 7.06 0.00 1.70
CA GLY A 91 7.38 -0.81 0.53
C GLY A 91 7.89 0.01 -0.66
N HIS A 92 8.48 1.18 -0.40
CA HIS A 92 9.19 1.97 -1.40
C HIS A 92 10.66 1.55 -1.48
N ALA A 93 11.22 1.63 -2.69
CA ALA A 93 12.66 1.54 -2.86
C ALA A 93 13.35 2.78 -2.24
N ILE A 94 14.55 2.58 -1.68
CA ILE A 94 15.39 3.69 -1.24
C ILE A 94 15.96 4.38 -2.49
N PRO A 95 15.75 5.69 -2.68
CA PRO A 95 16.18 6.38 -3.89
C PRO A 95 17.69 6.63 -3.91
N GLY A 96 18.26 6.70 -5.11
CA GLY A 96 19.64 7.14 -5.35
C GLY A 96 20.71 6.13 -4.88
N MET A 97 21.93 6.63 -4.72
CA MET A 97 23.10 5.83 -4.30
C MET A 97 22.88 5.17 -2.93
N SER A 98 22.09 5.77 -2.05
CA SER A 98 21.75 5.19 -0.75
C SER A 98 21.10 3.81 -0.87
N GLY A 99 20.30 3.57 -1.91
CA GLY A 99 19.68 2.26 -2.14
C GLY A 99 20.66 1.16 -2.56
N ILE A 100 21.88 1.52 -2.97
CA ILE A 100 22.95 0.58 -3.31
C ILE A 100 23.75 0.21 -2.04
N TYR A 101 24.01 1.18 -1.17
CA TYR A 101 24.82 0.97 0.05
C TYR A 101 24.04 0.46 1.26
N ILE A 102 22.72 0.64 1.27
CA ILE A 102 21.88 0.24 2.39
C ILE A 102 21.28 -1.13 2.07
N GLU A 103 21.90 -2.15 2.64
CA GLU A 103 21.47 -3.54 2.49
C GLU A 103 20.30 -3.87 3.43
N GLU A 104 20.30 -3.31 4.64
CA GLU A 104 19.28 -3.55 5.65
C GLU A 104 18.99 -2.31 6.51
N ILE A 105 17.74 -2.16 6.95
CA ILE A 105 17.35 -1.21 7.99
C ILE A 105 17.08 -1.98 9.29
N GLY A 106 17.90 -1.72 10.30
CA GLY A 106 17.77 -2.40 11.59
C GLY A 106 16.40 -2.21 12.24
N MET A 107 15.93 -3.27 12.91
CA MET A 107 14.60 -3.35 13.53
C MET A 107 14.29 -2.20 14.48
N GLU A 108 15.28 -1.68 15.20
CA GLU A 108 15.07 -0.57 16.15
C GLU A 108 14.62 0.72 15.45
N ARG A 109 15.18 1.00 14.27
CA ARG A 109 14.78 2.15 13.45
C ARG A 109 13.34 2.01 12.97
N LEU A 110 12.98 0.80 12.50
CA LEU A 110 11.60 0.50 12.10
C LEU A 110 10.63 0.65 13.28
N ARG A 111 10.99 0.11 14.46
CA ARG A 111 10.21 0.22 15.70
C ARG A 111 9.98 1.66 16.11
N LYS A 112 11.02 2.51 16.07
CA LYS A 112 10.90 3.94 16.38
C LYS A 112 9.84 4.63 15.52
N VAL A 113 9.82 4.36 14.21
CA VAL A 113 8.82 4.92 13.28
C VAL A 113 7.41 4.44 13.63
N VAL A 114 7.20 3.12 13.73
CA VAL A 114 5.85 2.58 13.95
C VAL A 114 5.30 2.92 15.35
N ASN A 115 6.16 2.98 16.36
CA ASN A 115 5.77 3.39 17.72
C ASN A 115 5.37 4.86 17.78
N HIS A 116 6.10 5.73 17.07
CA HIS A 116 5.74 7.14 16.96
C HIS A 116 4.34 7.29 16.34
N VAL A 117 4.10 6.67 15.19
CA VAL A 117 2.79 6.67 14.53
C VAL A 117 1.70 6.08 15.42
N ARG A 118 1.97 4.97 16.10
CA ARG A 118 1.04 4.33 17.04
C ARG A 118 0.64 5.28 18.17
N SER A 119 1.58 6.04 18.72
CA SER A 119 1.33 6.98 19.82
C SER A 119 0.37 8.11 19.45
N LYS A 120 0.27 8.48 18.16
CA LYS A 120 -0.69 9.47 17.65
C LYS A 120 -2.14 8.96 17.66
N ILE A 121 -2.31 7.64 17.50
CA ILE A 121 -3.64 7.00 17.43
C ILE A 121 -4.09 6.55 18.83
N TRP A 122 -3.16 6.00 19.60
CA TRP A 122 -3.36 5.57 20.99
C TRP A 122 -2.40 6.33 21.91
N PRO A 123 -2.71 7.59 22.26
CA PRO A 123 -1.99 8.27 23.32
C PRO A 123 -2.17 7.47 24.62
N ARG A 124 -1.09 7.32 25.40
CA ARG A 124 -1.18 6.69 26.73
C ARG A 124 -2.16 7.52 27.56
N ARG A 125 -3.22 6.86 28.03
CA ARG A 125 -4.15 7.40 29.02
C ARG A 125 -3.45 7.60 30.35
#